data_AF-A0A972KWL2-F1
#
_entry.id   AF-A0A972KWL2-F1
#
_cell.length_a   1.000
_cell.length_b   1.000
_cell.length_c   1.000
_cell.angle_alpha   90.00
_cell.angle_beta   90.00
_cell.angle_gamma   90.00
#
_symmetry.space_group_name_H-M   'P 1'
#
loop_
_entity.id
_entity.type
_entity.pdbx_description
1 polymer ?
#
loop_
_entity_poly.entity_id
_entity_poly.type
_entity_poly.pdbx_seq_one_letter_code
_entity_poly.pdbx_strand_id
1 'polypeptide(L)'
;MPDTEEVLRKIFHQLPETQQQTLLDYAEFLSQRYATEAVPVAEYPLDISRPQEESVVKAVRRLSKKYPMLDSKKLFEKTSSFMMRNLIHGEESASLIDEMEVFFEEHYQAYRSERSKD
;
A
#
# COMPACT_ATOMS: atom_id res chain seq x y z
N MET A 1 -6.21 -0.35 -21.57
CA MET A 1 -7.30 0.27 -20.79
C MET A 1 -6.71 1.51 -20.15
N PRO A 2 -7.29 2.71 -20.31
CA PRO A 2 -6.81 3.90 -19.61
C PRO A 2 -6.83 3.66 -18.10
N ASP A 3 -5.93 4.33 -17.37
CA ASP A 3 -5.93 4.28 -15.91
C ASP A 3 -7.27 4.78 -15.38
N THR A 4 -7.94 3.98 -14.56
CA THR A 4 -9.24 4.32 -13.99
C THR A 4 -9.19 5.60 -13.16
N GLU A 5 -8.04 5.95 -12.55
CA GLU A 5 -7.86 7.21 -11.84
C GLU A 5 -7.85 8.40 -12.81
N GLU A 6 -7.14 8.30 -13.93
CA GLU A 6 -7.10 9.34 -14.96
C GLU A 6 -8.48 9.61 -15.56
N VAL A 7 -9.26 8.54 -15.80
CA VAL A 7 -10.63 8.64 -16.30
C VAL A 7 -11.54 9.36 -15.31
N LEU A 8 -11.46 9.02 -14.02
CA LEU A 8 -12.26 9.65 -12.97
C LEU A 8 -11.97 11.14 -12.86
N ARG A 9 -10.69 11.53 -12.87
CA ARG A 9 -10.27 12.96 -12.83
C ARG A 9 -10.81 13.75 -14.02
N LYS A 10 -10.75 13.16 -15.22
CA LYS A 10 -11.28 13.80 -16.43
C LYS A 10 -12.79 14.03 -16.34
N ILE A 11 -13.54 13.03 -15.87
CA ILE A 11 -15.01 13.15 -15.69
C ILE A 11 -15.33 14.20 -14.63
N PHE A 12 -14.64 14.20 -13.50
CA PHE A 12 -14.86 15.16 -12.41
C PHE A 12 -14.73 16.62 -12.89
N HIS A 13 -13.68 16.94 -13.66
CA HIS A 13 -13.47 18.29 -14.19
C HIS A 13 -14.52 18.74 -15.21
N GLN A 14 -15.29 17.83 -15.80
CA GLN A 14 -16.36 18.14 -16.76
C GLN A 14 -17.71 18.35 -16.09
N LEU A 15 -17.84 18.01 -14.80
CA LEU A 15 -19.08 18.14 -14.05
C LEU A 15 -19.26 19.57 -13.51
N PRO A 16 -20.51 20.08 -13.45
CA PRO A 16 -20.85 21.26 -12.67
C PRO A 16 -20.52 21.07 -11.19
N GLU A 17 -20.21 22.15 -10.46
CA GLU A 17 -19.81 22.11 -9.05
C GLU A 17 -20.79 21.31 -8.15
N THR A 18 -22.09 21.45 -8.40
CA THR A 18 -23.14 20.71 -7.66
C THR A 18 -23.05 19.19 -7.87
N GLN A 19 -22.67 18.76 -9.07
CA GLN A 19 -22.51 17.35 -9.42
C GLN A 19 -21.14 16.82 -8.95
N GLN A 20 -20.11 17.67 -8.91
CA GLN A 20 -18.84 17.33 -8.27
C GLN A 20 -19.03 17.02 -6.79
N GLN A 21 -19.78 17.87 -6.07
CA GLN A 21 -20.09 17.63 -4.66
C GLN A 21 -20.86 16.32 -4.47
N THR A 22 -21.86 16.07 -5.31
CA THR A 22 -22.63 14.81 -5.27
C THR A 22 -21.75 13.58 -5.51
N LEU A 23 -20.77 13.67 -6.44
CA LEU A 23 -19.82 12.58 -6.68
C LEU A 23 -18.90 12.36 -5.48
N LEU A 24 -18.43 13.43 -4.84
CA LEU A 24 -17.62 13.35 -3.63
C LEU A 24 -18.39 12.70 -2.47
N ASP A 25 -19.63 13.14 -2.23
CA ASP A 25 -20.49 12.57 -1.18
C ASP A 25 -20.73 11.08 -1.42
N TYR A 26 -20.92 10.67 -2.68
CA TYR A 26 -21.08 9.25 -3.02
C TYR A 26 -19.77 8.47 -2.91
N ALA A 27 -18.64 9.03 -3.32
CA ALA A 27 -17.33 8.40 -3.14
C ALA A 27 -16.98 8.25 -1.66
N GLU A 28 -17.34 9.24 -0.83
CA GLU A 28 -17.22 9.19 0.61
C GLU A 28 -18.14 8.12 1.21
N PHE A 29 -19.41 8.03 0.79
CA PHE A 29 -20.31 6.97 1.19
C PHE A 29 -19.77 5.58 0.81
N LEU A 30 -19.25 5.41 -0.42
CA LEU A 30 -18.63 4.17 -0.85
C LEU A 30 -17.37 3.86 -0.05
N SER A 31 -16.58 4.86 0.31
CA SER A 31 -15.45 4.71 1.23
C SER A 31 -15.93 4.29 2.61
N GLN A 32 -16.91 4.96 3.22
CA GLN A 32 -17.39 4.57 4.55
C GLN A 32 -18.06 3.18 4.57
N ARG A 33 -18.68 2.77 3.45
CA ARG A 33 -19.42 1.51 3.34
C ARG A 33 -18.57 0.33 2.84
N TYR A 34 -17.59 0.60 1.99
CA TYR A 34 -16.77 -0.39 1.29
C TYR A 34 -15.27 -0.10 1.33
N ALA A 35 -14.80 0.99 1.97
CA ALA A 35 -13.47 0.97 2.57
C ALA A 35 -13.56 -0.06 3.69
N THR A 36 -13.40 -1.29 3.24
CA THR A 36 -13.29 -2.53 3.98
C THR A 36 -14.03 -2.44 5.30
N GLU A 37 -15.27 -2.99 5.37
CA GLU A 37 -15.75 -3.61 6.61
C GLU A 37 -14.50 -4.12 7.32
N ALA A 38 -14.11 -3.47 8.42
CA ALA A 38 -12.79 -3.63 8.99
C ALA A 38 -12.68 -5.09 9.43
N VAL A 39 -12.25 -5.97 8.52
CA VAL A 39 -11.72 -7.27 8.85
C VAL A 39 -10.66 -6.90 9.87
N PRO A 40 -10.78 -7.36 11.13
CA PRO A 40 -9.88 -6.92 12.18
C PRO A 40 -8.46 -7.11 11.66
N VAL A 41 -7.82 -5.98 11.37
CA VAL A 41 -6.52 -5.96 10.72
C VAL A 41 -5.59 -6.56 11.76
N ALA A 42 -4.95 -7.67 11.41
CA ALA A 42 -4.10 -8.37 12.36
C ALA A 42 -3.08 -7.40 12.97
N GLU A 43 -3.10 -7.25 14.29
CA GLU A 43 -2.18 -6.36 15.01
C GLU A 43 -0.73 -6.89 15.02
N TYR A 44 -0.55 -8.13 14.57
CA TYR A 44 0.71 -8.84 14.49
C TYR A 44 0.98 -9.31 13.07
N PRO A 45 2.26 -9.46 12.69
CA PRO A 45 2.61 -9.95 11.37
C PRO A 45 2.04 -11.35 11.15
N LEU A 46 1.44 -11.56 9.98
CA LEU A 46 0.95 -12.87 9.58
C LEU A 46 2.14 -13.78 9.22
N ASP A 47 2.00 -15.08 9.43
CA ASP A 47 3.03 -16.05 9.06
C ASP A 47 3.02 -16.31 7.55
N ILE A 48 3.68 -15.42 6.80
CA ILE A 48 3.83 -15.51 5.35
C ILE A 48 5.31 -15.54 5.02
N SER A 49 5.83 -16.74 4.78
CA SER A 49 7.24 -16.96 4.45
C SER A 49 7.59 -16.46 3.06
N ARG A 50 8.86 -16.07 2.88
CA ARG A 50 9.43 -15.73 1.57
C ARG A 50 9.55 -16.98 0.70
N PRO A 51 9.07 -16.97 -0.56
CA PRO A 51 9.29 -18.06 -1.50
C PRO A 51 10.74 -18.09 -2.02
N GLN A 52 11.20 -19.25 -2.49
CA GLN A 52 12.58 -19.46 -2.96
C GLN A 52 12.98 -18.52 -4.11
N GLU A 53 12.06 -18.27 -5.04
CA GLU A 53 12.23 -17.32 -6.13
C GLU A 53 11.15 -16.24 -6.04
N GLU A 54 11.58 -14.98 -5.94
CA GLU A 54 10.69 -13.86 -5.74
C GLU A 54 11.17 -12.63 -6.51
N SER A 55 10.24 -11.95 -7.18
CA SER A 55 10.50 -10.63 -7.76
C SER A 55 10.13 -9.53 -6.77
N VAL A 56 10.76 -8.36 -6.87
CA VAL A 56 10.49 -7.20 -6.00
C VAL A 56 9.01 -6.86 -5.93
N VAL A 57 8.28 -6.92 -7.06
CA VAL A 57 6.83 -6.68 -7.10
C VAL A 57 6.05 -7.72 -6.27
N LYS A 58 6.44 -8.99 -6.32
CA LYS A 58 5.83 -10.05 -5.51
C LYS A 58 6.17 -9.87 -4.03
N ALA A 59 7.39 -9.41 -3.71
CA ALA A 59 7.81 -9.10 -2.35
C ALA A 59 7.00 -7.94 -1.75
N VAL A 60 6.74 -6.85 -2.49
CA VAL A 60 5.84 -5.76 -2.03
C VAL A 60 4.49 -6.35 -1.64
N ARG A 61 3.88 -7.16 -2.53
CA ARG A 61 2.56 -7.76 -2.28
C ARG A 61 2.58 -8.71 -1.08
N ARG A 62 3.64 -9.50 -0.91
CA ARG A 62 3.80 -10.42 0.22
C ARG A 62 3.96 -9.65 1.54
N LEU A 63 4.83 -8.64 1.57
CA LEU A 63 5.10 -7.87 2.77
C LEU A 63 3.91 -7.00 3.20
N SER A 64 3.17 -6.42 2.25
CA SER A 64 1.91 -5.73 2.56
C SER A 64 0.85 -6.67 3.14
N LYS A 65 0.82 -7.94 2.72
CA LYS A 65 -0.05 -8.96 3.32
C LYS A 65 0.45 -9.44 4.68
N LYS A 66 1.78 -9.53 4.85
CA LYS A 66 2.41 -9.94 6.10
C LYS A 66 2.19 -8.90 7.20
N TYR A 67 2.23 -7.62 6.86
CA TYR A 67 2.06 -6.50 7.79
C TYR A 67 0.82 -5.66 7.44
N PRO A 68 -0.40 -6.21 7.56
CA PRO A 68 -1.61 -5.53 7.10
C PRO A 68 -1.96 -4.30 7.96
N MET A 69 -1.44 -4.22 9.19
CA MET A 69 -1.58 -3.11 10.15
C MET A 69 -0.72 -1.89 9.84
N LEU A 70 0.26 -2.00 8.96
CA LEU A 70 1.10 -0.87 8.57
C LEU A 70 0.38 0.00 7.54
N ASP A 71 0.48 1.32 7.73
CA ASP A 71 -0.10 2.29 6.81
C ASP A 71 0.52 2.15 5.42
N SER A 72 -0.28 1.63 4.48
CA SER A 72 0.13 1.39 3.10
C SER A 72 0.58 2.67 2.39
N LYS A 73 0.09 3.84 2.81
CA LYS A 73 0.53 5.13 2.26
C LYS A 73 1.95 5.47 2.68
N LYS A 74 2.33 5.21 3.93
CA LYS A 74 3.70 5.40 4.44
C LYS A 74 4.69 4.44 3.79
N LEU A 75 4.25 3.22 3.48
CA LEU A 75 5.08 2.21 2.82
C LEU A 75 5.25 2.46 1.30
N PHE A 76 4.29 3.12 0.65
CA PHE A 76 4.26 3.35 -0.79
C PHE A 76 5.42 4.23 -1.29
N GLU A 77 5.77 5.28 -0.54
CA GLU A 77 6.84 6.22 -0.93
C GLU A 77 8.18 5.50 -1.07
N LYS A 78 8.55 4.62 -0.14
CA LYS A 78 9.83 3.90 -0.19
C LYS A 78 9.78 2.66 -1.08
N THR A 79 8.66 1.93 -1.15
CA THR A 79 8.50 0.80 -2.08
C THR A 79 8.58 1.20 -3.56
N SER A 80 8.17 2.42 -3.92
CA SER A 80 8.36 2.96 -5.27
C SER A 80 9.84 3.11 -5.66
N SER A 81 10.70 3.49 -4.71
CA SER A 81 12.16 3.57 -4.92
C SER A 81 12.82 2.20 -5.12
N PHE A 82 12.34 1.16 -4.44
CA PHE A 82 12.83 -0.22 -4.63
C PHE A 82 12.49 -0.76 -6.02
N MET A 83 11.27 -0.48 -6.49
CA MET A 83 10.85 -0.86 -7.85
C MET A 83 11.69 -0.14 -8.92
N MET A 84 11.96 1.16 -8.71
CA MET A 84 12.79 1.96 -9.62
C MET A 84 14.25 1.48 -9.65
N ARG A 85 14.83 1.10 -8.51
CA ARG A 85 16.19 0.54 -8.44
C ARG A 85 16.32 -0.82 -9.14
N ASN A 86 15.34 -1.70 -8.96
CA ASN A 86 15.30 -2.99 -9.66
C ASN A 86 15.27 -2.82 -11.19
N LEU A 87 14.49 -1.86 -11.68
CA LEU A 87 14.31 -1.60 -13.11
C LEU A 87 15.49 -0.84 -13.75
N ILE A 88 16.13 0.08 -13.03
CA ILE A 88 17.13 0.99 -13.60
C ILE A 88 18.56 0.51 -13.38
N HIS A 89 18.87 -0.06 -12.20
CA HIS A 89 20.24 -0.42 -11.83
C HIS A 89 20.56 -1.91 -11.99
N GLY A 90 19.56 -2.74 -12.31
CA GLY A 90 19.74 -4.18 -12.49
C GLY A 90 20.19 -4.89 -11.21
N GLU A 91 19.86 -4.31 -10.04
CA GLU A 91 20.20 -4.89 -8.75
C GLU A 91 19.49 -6.22 -8.53
N GLU A 92 20.22 -7.18 -7.96
CA GLU A 92 19.72 -8.52 -7.66
C GLU A 92 18.45 -8.45 -6.81
N SER A 93 17.40 -9.11 -7.29
CA SER A 93 16.09 -9.08 -6.63
C SER A 93 16.19 -9.57 -5.18
N ALA A 94 17.10 -10.51 -4.89
CA ALA A 94 17.29 -11.03 -3.55
C ALA A 94 17.76 -9.96 -2.56
N SER A 95 18.77 -9.16 -2.93
CA SER A 95 19.33 -8.10 -2.08
C SER A 95 18.32 -6.99 -1.81
N LEU A 96 17.58 -6.59 -2.86
CA LEU A 96 16.52 -5.58 -2.73
C LEU A 96 15.38 -6.06 -1.81
N ILE A 97 15.03 -7.34 -1.89
CA ILE A 97 14.02 -7.92 -1.01
C ILE A 97 14.52 -7.94 0.44
N ASP A 98 15.79 -8.27 0.69
CA ASP A 98 16.35 -8.22 2.05
C ASP A 98 16.24 -6.82 2.67
N GLU A 99 16.61 -5.78 1.92
CA GLU A 99 16.43 -4.39 2.35
C GLU A 99 14.96 -4.02 2.60
N MET A 100 14.04 -4.53 1.78
CA MET A 100 12.60 -4.33 1.99
C MET A 100 12.12 -5.02 3.25
N GLU A 101 12.58 -6.23 3.56
CA GLU A 101 12.19 -6.94 4.79
C GLU A 101 12.66 -6.17 6.04
N VAL A 102 13.88 -5.64 6.04
CA VAL A 102 14.37 -4.75 7.10
C VAL A 102 13.48 -3.52 7.25
N PHE A 103 13.15 -2.85 6.15
CA PHE A 103 12.30 -1.66 6.16
C PHE A 103 10.91 -1.92 6.76
N PHE A 104 10.26 -3.03 6.38
CA PHE A 104 8.96 -3.41 6.92
C PHE A 104 9.04 -3.76 8.41
N GLU A 105 10.10 -4.45 8.84
CA GLU A 105 10.32 -4.77 10.24
C GLU A 105 10.54 -3.52 11.10
N GLU A 106 11.37 -2.57 10.64
CA GLU A 106 11.57 -1.28 11.33
C GLU A 106 10.25 -0.52 11.52
N HIS A 107 9.40 -0.49 10.48
CA HIS A 107 8.09 0.15 10.55
C HIS A 107 7.13 -0.56 11.50
N TYR A 108 7.21 -1.90 11.58
CA TYR A 108 6.46 -2.66 12.57
C TYR A 108 6.90 -2.34 14.00
N GLN A 109 8.22 -2.25 14.25
CA GLN A 109 8.72 -1.88 15.58
C GLN A 109 8.31 -0.46 15.99
N ALA A 110 8.31 0.48 15.04
CA ALA A 110 7.79 1.83 15.27
C ALA A 110 6.29 1.81 15.63
N TYR A 111 5.48 1.11 14.84
CA TYR A 111 4.05 0.91 15.11
C TYR A 111 3.78 0.31 16.50
N ARG A 112 4.55 -0.72 16.91
CA ARG A 112 4.48 -1.34 18.24
C ARG A 112 4.85 -0.37 19.36
N SER A 113 5.86 0.46 19.14
CA SER A 113 6.35 1.44 20.11
C SER A 113 5.33 2.57 20.33
N GLU A 114 4.61 2.98 19.29
CA GLU A 114 3.53 3.97 19.38
C GLU A 114 2.36 3.41 20.20
N ARG A 115 1.90 2.18 19.92
CA ARG A 115 0.75 1.56 20.62
C ARG A 115 1.03 1.13 22.06
N SER A 116 2.29 1.01 22.48
CA SER A 116 2.63 0.69 23.88
C SER A 116 2.70 1.92 24.78
N LYS A 117 2.55 3.12 24.22
CA LYS A 117 2.50 4.39 24.95
C LYS A 117 1.08 4.89 25.22
N ASP A 118 0.08 4.28 24.57
CA ASP A 118 -1.35 4.45 24.81
C ASP A 118 -1.86 3.38 25.80
#